data_AF-A0A5A9MY72-F1
#
_entry.id   AF-A0A5A9MY72-F1
#
_cell.length_a   1.000
_cell.length_b   1.000
_cell.length_c   1.000
_cell.angle_alpha   90.00
_cell.angle_beta   90.00
_cell.angle_gamma   90.00
#
_symmetry.space_group_name_H-M   'P 1'
#
loop_
_entity.id
_entity.type
_entity.pdbx_description
1 polymer ?
#
loop_
_entity_poly.entity_id
_entity_poly.type
_entity_poly.pdbx_seq_one_letter_code
_entity_poly.pdbx_strand_id
1 'polypeptide(L)'
;MGIEICLYVPNVIGYIRILLVLTAWIVYDDPARFVPLYVVSIILDGLDGWVARRLHQTSRFGAWLDVVIDNMGRGMLWNIIYDWGWLVSSVEWCAFACNHSAQGAQWKNSFTESPVWVRAVMAKGFKTPLGILTIAGIHVLPVWLYCYQYDMLAEALRVPHSLQILGILVLAAGRVLGLAVEMWCILTHVKLLVLNEEEEKKD
;
A
#
# COMPACT_ATOMS: atom_id res chain seq x y z
N MET A 1 -11.90 -0.17 28.25
CA MET A 1 -12.39 -1.26 27.37
C MET A 1 -11.84 -1.21 25.94
N GLY A 2 -11.25 -0.12 25.43
CA GLY A 2 -10.63 -0.08 24.09
C GLY A 2 -9.10 -0.22 24.02
N ILE A 3 -8.39 0.08 25.11
CA ILE A 3 -6.91 0.11 25.15
C ILE A 3 -6.29 -1.28 24.90
N GLU A 4 -6.96 -2.35 25.33
CA GLU A 4 -6.50 -3.73 25.13
C GLU A 4 -6.33 -4.07 23.64
N ILE A 5 -7.18 -3.53 22.77
CA ILE A 5 -7.07 -3.72 21.31
C ILE A 5 -5.77 -3.09 20.81
N CYS A 6 -5.40 -1.89 21.28
CA CYS A 6 -4.13 -1.26 20.91
C CYS A 6 -2.92 -2.11 21.31
N LEU A 7 -3.06 -2.92 22.37
CA LEU A 7 -1.99 -3.78 22.90
C LEU A 7 -2.01 -5.22 22.37
N TYR A 8 -2.90 -5.54 21.43
CA TYR A 8 -2.88 -6.83 20.74
C TYR A 8 -1.50 -7.08 20.11
N VAL A 9 -1.02 -8.32 20.18
CA VAL A 9 0.28 -8.72 19.64
C VAL A 9 0.51 -8.26 18.19
N PRO A 10 -0.44 -8.42 17.25
CA PRO A 10 -0.26 -7.89 15.88
C PRO A 10 -0.10 -6.36 15.83
N ASN A 11 -0.75 -5.61 16.72
CA ASN A 11 -0.63 -4.15 16.75
C ASN A 11 0.70 -3.69 17.34
N VAL A 12 1.23 -4.44 18.31
CA VAL A 12 2.61 -4.24 18.81
C VAL A 12 3.62 -4.48 17.69
N ILE A 13 3.43 -5.49 16.85
CA ILE A 13 4.23 -5.69 15.63
C ILE A 13 4.10 -4.47 14.70
N GLY A 14 2.88 -3.94 14.52
CA GLY A 14 2.65 -2.68 13.80
C GLY A 14 3.46 -1.50 14.35
N TYR A 15 3.52 -1.32 15.66
CA TYR A 15 4.34 -0.26 16.27
C TYR A 15 5.84 -0.47 16.03
N ILE A 16 6.32 -1.71 16.05
CA ILE A 16 7.71 -2.04 15.68
C ILE A 16 7.95 -1.69 14.21
N ARG A 17 7.01 -1.97 13.31
CA ARG A 17 7.09 -1.58 11.89
C ARG A 17 7.22 -0.07 11.72
N ILE A 18 6.48 0.73 12.48
CA ILE A 18 6.63 2.20 12.48
C ILE A 18 8.07 2.59 12.80
N LEU A 19 8.64 2.04 13.88
CA LEU A 19 10.02 2.34 14.28
C LEU A 19 11.03 1.90 13.20
N LEU A 20 10.83 0.74 12.59
CA LEU A 20 11.69 0.25 11.50
C LEU A 20 11.63 1.16 10.27
N VAL A 21 10.44 1.59 9.85
CA VAL A 21 10.26 2.50 8.70
C VAL A 21 10.88 3.86 8.98
N LEU A 22 10.69 4.42 10.18
CA LEU A 22 11.30 5.69 10.57
C LEU A 22 12.82 5.59 10.68
N THR A 23 13.33 4.48 11.19
CA THR A 23 14.79 4.25 11.26
C THR A 23 15.37 4.07 9.87
N ALA A 24 14.70 3.30 8.99
CA ALA A 24 15.08 3.16 7.59
C ALA A 24 15.12 4.54 6.90
N TRP A 25 14.10 5.37 7.10
CA TRP A 25 14.07 6.74 6.59
C TRP A 25 15.28 7.57 7.02
N ILE A 26 15.73 7.46 8.28
CA ILE A 26 16.89 8.22 8.76
C ILE A 26 18.19 7.80 8.07
N VAL A 27 18.31 6.54 7.68
CA VAL A 27 19.53 5.96 7.05
C VAL A 27 19.34 5.70 5.56
N TYR A 28 18.44 6.43 4.90
CA TYR A 28 18.08 6.19 3.50
C TYR A 28 19.24 6.37 2.52
N ASP A 29 20.27 7.13 2.90
CA ASP A 29 21.47 7.41 2.13
C ASP A 29 22.49 6.26 2.16
N ASP A 30 22.30 5.28 3.06
CA ASP A 30 23.09 4.07 3.15
C ASP A 30 22.22 2.83 2.84
N PRO A 31 22.23 2.37 1.57
CA PRO A 31 21.43 1.24 1.12
C PRO A 31 21.69 -0.06 1.89
N ALA A 32 22.92 -0.27 2.38
CA ALA A 32 23.28 -1.47 3.13
C ALA A 32 22.61 -1.52 4.50
N ARG A 33 22.23 -0.37 5.07
CA ARG A 33 21.42 -0.26 6.30
C ARG A 33 19.93 -0.12 6.00
N PHE A 34 19.57 0.70 5.01
CA PHE A 34 18.18 0.95 4.62
C PHE A 34 17.45 -0.34 4.21
N VAL A 35 18.01 -1.09 3.25
CA VAL A 35 17.32 -2.23 2.64
C VAL A 35 16.96 -3.30 3.67
N PRO A 36 17.88 -3.76 4.55
CA PRO A 36 17.52 -4.74 5.58
C PRO A 36 16.40 -4.25 6.52
N LEU A 37 16.45 -2.99 6.98
CA LEU A 37 15.41 -2.44 7.86
C LEU A 37 14.05 -2.40 7.19
N TYR A 38 14.00 -1.94 5.93
CA TYR A 38 12.76 -1.85 5.17
C TYR A 38 12.21 -3.25 4.84
N VAL A 39 13.07 -4.21 4.45
CA VAL A 39 12.69 -5.60 4.20
C VAL A 39 12.16 -6.28 5.45
N VAL A 40 12.77 -6.07 6.62
CA VAL A 40 12.24 -6.60 7.88
C VAL A 40 10.86 -6.03 8.17
N SER A 41 10.63 -4.72 7.92
CA SER A 41 9.30 -4.13 8.06
C SER A 41 8.25 -4.79 7.16
N ILE A 42 8.58 -5.06 5.89
CA ILE A 42 7.70 -5.78 4.95
C ILE A 42 7.44 -7.22 5.41
N ILE A 43 8.43 -7.91 5.97
CA ILE A 43 8.21 -9.26 6.49
C ILE A 43 7.26 -9.23 7.69
N LEU A 44 7.42 -8.24 8.57
CA LEU A 44 6.56 -8.07 9.74
C LEU A 44 5.11 -7.73 9.37
N ASP A 45 4.88 -7.01 8.27
CA ASP A 45 3.55 -6.77 7.69
C ASP A 45 2.79 -8.08 7.41
N GLY A 46 3.42 -8.99 6.65
CA GLY A 46 2.83 -10.30 6.40
C GLY A 46 2.62 -11.14 7.68
N LEU A 47 3.49 -10.97 8.67
CA LEU A 47 3.44 -11.68 9.95
C LEU A 47 2.33 -11.16 10.86
N ASP A 48 2.08 -9.85 10.95
CA ASP A 48 1.06 -9.32 11.86
C ASP A 48 -0.33 -9.85 11.53
N GLY A 49 -0.69 -9.94 10.25
CA GLY A 49 -1.97 -10.48 9.82
C GLY A 49 -2.07 -11.98 10.11
N TRP A 50 -0.97 -12.72 9.96
CA TRP A 50 -0.93 -14.14 10.32
C TRP A 50 -1.08 -14.35 11.83
N VAL A 51 -0.36 -13.57 12.65
CA VAL A 51 -0.46 -13.60 14.12
C VAL A 51 -1.88 -13.22 14.56
N ALA A 52 -2.47 -12.17 13.98
CA ALA A 52 -3.83 -11.73 14.27
C ALA A 52 -4.86 -12.86 14.08
N ARG A 53 -4.74 -13.63 12.99
CA ARG A 53 -5.62 -14.78 12.72
C ARG A 53 -5.36 -15.93 13.69
N ARG A 54 -4.09 -16.23 13.99
CA ARG A 54 -3.71 -17.35 14.85
C ARG A 54 -4.06 -17.14 16.32
N LEU A 55 -3.99 -15.90 16.81
CA LEU A 55 -4.31 -15.53 18.18
C LEU A 55 -5.76 -15.05 18.35
N HIS A 56 -6.57 -15.09 17.29
CA HIS A 56 -7.94 -14.53 17.29
C HIS A 56 -7.99 -13.05 17.72
N GLN A 57 -6.95 -12.28 17.37
CA GLN A 57 -6.77 -10.85 17.69
C GLN A 57 -7.01 -9.93 16.47
N THR A 58 -7.81 -10.37 15.50
CA THR A 58 -8.19 -9.53 14.35
C THR A 58 -9.07 -8.37 14.80
N SER A 59 -8.75 -7.14 14.41
CA SER A 59 -9.50 -5.95 14.79
C SER A 59 -9.57 -4.92 13.66
N ARG A 60 -10.59 -4.05 13.69
CA ARG A 60 -10.72 -2.93 12.74
C ARG A 60 -9.56 -1.92 12.89
N PHE A 61 -9.13 -1.70 14.14
CA PHE A 61 -7.98 -0.85 14.43
C PHE A 61 -6.70 -1.42 13.81
N GLY A 62 -6.42 -2.72 13.99
CA GLY A 62 -5.23 -3.34 13.41
C GLY A 62 -5.22 -3.28 11.88
N ALA A 63 -6.36 -3.59 11.24
CA ALA A 63 -6.48 -3.49 9.78
C ALA A 63 -6.33 -2.04 9.26
N TRP A 64 -6.73 -1.04 10.05
CA TRP A 64 -6.52 0.37 9.72
C TRP A 64 -5.05 0.78 9.91
N LEU A 65 -4.45 0.38 11.03
CA LEU A 65 -3.06 0.69 11.37
C LEU A 65 -2.10 0.12 10.33
N ASP A 66 -2.36 -1.10 9.88
CA ASP A 66 -1.63 -1.78 8.82
C ASP A 66 -1.51 -0.93 7.54
N VAL A 67 -2.66 -0.50 7.00
CA VAL A 67 -2.72 0.35 5.79
C VAL A 67 -2.05 1.71 6.00
N VAL A 68 -2.15 2.28 7.20
CA VAL A 68 -1.49 3.55 7.56
C VAL A 68 0.03 3.43 7.52
N ILE A 69 0.58 2.36 8.09
CA ILE A 69 2.04 2.11 8.10
C ILE A 69 2.53 1.89 6.67
N ASP A 70 1.77 1.15 5.89
CA ASP A 70 2.04 0.86 4.49
C ASP A 70 2.07 2.11 3.61
N ASN A 71 1.05 2.97 3.71
CA ASN A 71 1.00 4.25 3.01
C ASN A 71 2.15 5.18 3.45
N MET A 72 2.48 5.19 4.75
CA MET A 72 3.59 5.98 5.28
C MET A 72 4.93 5.51 4.69
N GLY A 73 5.21 4.20 4.75
CA GLY A 73 6.46 3.62 4.26
C GLY A 73 6.66 3.82 2.76
N ARG A 74 5.63 3.56 1.94
CA ARG A 74 5.70 3.82 0.49
C ARG A 74 5.79 5.31 0.18
N GLY A 75 5.02 6.15 0.89
CA GLY A 75 5.04 7.59 0.69
C GLY A 75 6.42 8.17 0.96
N MET A 76 7.05 7.76 2.06
CA MET A 76 8.46 8.02 2.32
C MET A 76 9.33 7.58 1.15
N LEU A 77 9.30 6.30 0.78
CA LEU A 77 10.15 5.77 -0.28
C LEU A 77 10.02 6.53 -1.61
N TRP A 78 8.81 6.91 -2.01
CA TRP A 78 8.60 7.75 -3.20
C TRP A 78 9.30 9.11 -3.10
N ASN A 79 9.29 9.76 -1.94
CA ASN A 79 9.96 11.05 -1.72
C ASN A 79 11.49 10.94 -1.69
N ILE A 80 12.05 9.78 -1.32
CA ILE A 80 13.50 9.54 -1.46
C ILE A 80 13.90 9.46 -2.93
N ILE A 81 13.08 8.82 -3.76
CA ILE A 81 13.42 8.46 -5.14
C ILE A 81 13.15 9.60 -6.12
N TYR A 82 12.13 10.42 -5.86
CA TYR A 82 11.72 11.53 -6.72
C TYR A 82 11.19 12.73 -5.94
N ASP A 83 11.58 13.94 -6.33
CA ASP A 83 11.09 15.21 -5.75
C ASP A 83 9.56 15.38 -5.85
N TRP A 84 8.93 14.75 -6.84
CA TRP A 84 7.48 14.77 -7.03
C TRP A 84 6.77 13.57 -6.37
N GLY A 85 7.51 12.70 -5.68
CA GLY A 85 6.99 11.46 -5.08
C GLY A 85 5.83 11.67 -4.10
N TRP A 86 5.75 12.85 -3.47
CA TRP A 86 4.63 13.27 -2.63
C TRP A 86 3.27 13.24 -3.37
N LEU A 87 3.22 13.40 -4.69
CA LEU A 87 1.99 13.29 -5.47
C LEU A 87 1.43 11.87 -5.44
N VAL A 88 2.29 10.86 -5.60
CA VAL A 88 1.89 9.44 -5.54
C VAL A 88 1.35 9.12 -4.15
N SER A 89 2.07 9.55 -3.11
CA SER A 89 1.63 9.38 -1.73
C SER A 89 0.29 10.06 -1.46
N SER A 90 0.08 11.27 -1.99
CA SER A 90 -1.17 12.02 -1.83
C SER A 90 -2.37 11.27 -2.43
N VAL A 91 -2.19 10.64 -3.59
CA VAL A 91 -3.23 9.80 -4.21
C VAL A 91 -3.51 8.55 -3.38
N GLU A 92 -2.48 7.86 -2.89
CA GLU A 92 -2.64 6.67 -2.04
C GLU A 92 -3.39 7.00 -0.73
N TRP A 93 -3.07 8.14 -0.11
CA TRP A 93 -3.78 8.64 1.08
C TRP A 93 -5.21 9.05 0.77
N CYS A 94 -5.46 9.69 -0.37
CA CYS A 94 -6.80 10.07 -0.80
C CYS A 94 -7.67 8.82 -1.06
N ALA A 95 -7.13 7.82 -1.77
CA ALA A 95 -7.81 6.56 -2.02
C ALA A 95 -8.13 5.81 -0.71
N PHE A 96 -7.20 5.83 0.25
CA PHE A 96 -7.44 5.29 1.59
C PHE A 96 -8.57 6.03 2.31
N ALA A 97 -8.52 7.37 2.34
CA ALA A 97 -9.53 8.20 2.99
C ALA A 97 -10.93 7.96 2.41
N CYS A 98 -11.06 7.96 1.07
CA CYS A 98 -12.32 7.71 0.38
C CYS A 98 -12.89 6.31 0.65
N ASN A 99 -12.04 5.28 0.67
CA ASN A 99 -12.50 3.91 0.92
C ASN A 99 -12.84 3.66 2.39
N HIS A 100 -12.12 4.29 3.32
CA HIS A 100 -12.37 4.13 4.75
C HIS A 100 -13.60 4.93 5.21
N SER A 101 -13.81 6.14 4.69
CA SER A 101 -14.93 7.02 5.05
C SER A 101 -16.26 6.51 4.50
N ALA A 102 -16.27 5.90 3.31
CA ALA A 102 -17.51 5.56 2.63
C ALA A 102 -18.32 4.47 3.35
N GLN A 103 -17.72 3.35 3.79
CA GLN A 103 -18.52 2.16 4.16
C GLN A 103 -17.90 1.18 5.18
N GLY A 104 -16.82 1.53 5.89
CA GLY A 104 -16.24 0.64 6.92
C GLY A 104 -16.03 -0.80 6.42
N ALA A 105 -16.66 -1.81 7.03
CA ALA A 105 -16.52 -3.23 6.64
C ALA A 105 -17.22 -3.62 5.31
N GLN A 106 -18.10 -2.78 4.77
CA GLN A 106 -18.92 -3.08 3.59
C GLN A 106 -18.37 -2.51 2.26
N TRP A 107 -17.23 -1.82 2.24
CA TRP A 107 -16.63 -1.27 1.01
C TRP A 107 -16.45 -2.31 -0.10
N LYS A 108 -16.24 -3.58 0.25
CA LYS A 108 -16.13 -4.69 -0.70
C LYS A 108 -17.42 -4.97 -1.48
N ASN A 109 -18.57 -4.53 -0.97
CA ASN A 109 -19.87 -4.65 -1.63
C ASN A 109 -20.10 -3.54 -2.66
N SER A 110 -19.36 -2.42 -2.59
CA SER A 110 -19.44 -1.31 -3.57
C SER A 110 -18.90 -1.68 -4.95
N PHE A 111 -18.22 -2.84 -5.10
CA PHE A 111 -17.61 -3.26 -6.37
C PHE A 111 -18.51 -4.10 -7.27
N THR A 112 -19.73 -4.46 -6.86
CA THR A 112 -20.70 -5.13 -7.75
C THR A 112 -20.96 -4.29 -9.00
N GLU A 113 -20.99 -2.97 -8.87
CA GLU A 113 -21.16 -2.02 -9.99
C GLU A 113 -19.84 -1.52 -10.62
N SER A 114 -18.68 -1.99 -10.13
CA SER A 114 -17.39 -1.50 -10.64
C SER A 114 -17.10 -1.94 -12.08
N PRO A 115 -16.34 -1.17 -12.88
CA PRO A 115 -15.96 -1.56 -14.23
C PRO A 115 -15.27 -2.94 -14.29
N VAL A 116 -15.39 -3.64 -15.42
CA VAL A 116 -14.84 -4.99 -15.61
C VAL A 116 -13.35 -5.07 -15.25
N TRP A 117 -12.57 -4.06 -15.61
CA TRP A 117 -11.13 -4.02 -15.35
C TRP A 117 -10.80 -3.83 -13.85
N VAL A 118 -11.58 -3.02 -13.12
CA VAL A 118 -11.43 -2.87 -11.65
C VAL A 118 -11.74 -4.19 -10.97
N ARG A 119 -12.84 -4.84 -11.37
CA ARG A 119 -13.20 -6.18 -10.85
C ARG A 119 -12.11 -7.21 -11.15
N ALA A 120 -11.50 -7.16 -12.33
CA ALA A 120 -10.44 -8.08 -12.71
C ALA A 120 -9.19 -7.93 -11.82
N VAL A 121 -8.82 -6.70 -11.46
CA VAL A 121 -7.73 -6.40 -10.52
C VAL A 121 -8.06 -6.93 -9.12
N MET A 122 -9.26 -6.65 -8.62
CA MET A 122 -9.66 -7.00 -7.24
C MET A 122 -10.11 -8.46 -7.06
N ALA A 123 -10.30 -9.19 -8.16
CA ALA A 123 -10.79 -10.56 -8.14
C ALA A 123 -9.96 -11.46 -7.22
N LYS A 124 -10.66 -12.33 -6.46
CA LYS A 124 -10.06 -13.24 -5.48
C LYS A 124 -9.18 -12.54 -4.43
N GLY A 125 -9.42 -11.25 -4.15
CA GLY A 125 -8.60 -10.45 -3.24
C GLY A 125 -7.20 -10.23 -3.80
N PHE A 126 -7.11 -9.76 -5.04
CA PHE A 126 -5.87 -9.50 -5.79
C PHE A 126 -5.03 -10.74 -6.16
N LYS A 127 -5.57 -11.96 -6.00
CA LYS A 127 -4.85 -13.22 -6.29
C LYS A 127 -4.92 -13.66 -7.76
N THR A 128 -5.34 -12.78 -8.66
CA THR A 128 -5.27 -12.99 -10.12
C THR A 128 -3.95 -12.45 -10.68
N PRO A 129 -3.50 -12.85 -11.89
CA PRO A 129 -2.29 -12.28 -12.49
C PRO A 129 -2.29 -10.75 -12.53
N LEU A 130 -3.45 -10.16 -12.86
CA LEU A 130 -3.62 -8.69 -12.91
C LEU A 130 -3.56 -8.05 -11.51
N GLY A 131 -4.20 -8.68 -10.52
CA GLY A 131 -4.12 -8.25 -9.12
C GLY A 131 -2.71 -8.33 -8.56
N ILE A 132 -2.00 -9.44 -8.81
CA ILE A 132 -0.61 -9.65 -8.39
C ILE A 132 0.30 -8.60 -9.03
N LEU A 133 0.15 -8.35 -10.34
CA LEU A 133 0.91 -7.31 -11.03
C LEU A 133 0.65 -5.93 -10.41
N THR A 134 -0.59 -5.62 -10.07
CA THR A 134 -0.97 -4.36 -9.43
C THR A 134 -0.32 -4.21 -8.06
N ILE A 135 -0.44 -5.23 -7.21
CA ILE A 135 0.17 -5.24 -5.86
C ILE A 135 1.70 -5.18 -5.95
N ALA A 136 2.30 -5.91 -6.89
CA ALA A 136 3.75 -5.82 -7.14
C ALA A 136 4.14 -4.39 -7.56
N GLY A 137 3.38 -3.76 -8.44
CA GLY A 137 3.61 -2.37 -8.83
C GLY A 137 3.45 -1.36 -7.68
N ILE A 138 2.51 -1.58 -6.77
CA ILE A 138 2.32 -0.71 -5.60
C ILE A 138 3.46 -0.90 -4.59
N HIS A 139 3.78 -2.13 -4.20
CA HIS A 139 4.69 -2.39 -3.09
C HIS A 139 6.15 -2.62 -3.50
N VAL A 140 6.40 -3.25 -4.65
CA VAL A 140 7.75 -3.67 -5.06
C VAL A 140 8.43 -2.62 -5.93
N LEU A 141 7.70 -1.92 -6.80
CA LEU A 141 8.26 -0.88 -7.66
C LEU A 141 9.11 0.16 -6.90
N PRO A 142 8.63 0.82 -5.83
CA PRO A 142 9.42 1.85 -5.17
C PRO A 142 10.71 1.27 -4.57
N VAL A 143 10.68 0.06 -4.01
CA VAL A 143 11.90 -0.61 -3.52
C VAL A 143 12.86 -0.94 -4.66
N TRP A 144 12.34 -1.42 -5.78
CA TRP A 144 13.15 -1.72 -6.96
C TRP A 144 13.83 -0.47 -7.51
N LEU A 145 13.10 0.64 -7.60
CA LEU A 145 13.63 1.94 -8.05
C LEU A 145 14.68 2.49 -7.10
N TYR A 146 14.48 2.37 -5.78
CA TYR A 146 15.50 2.72 -4.79
C TYR A 146 16.78 1.89 -5.02
N CYS A 147 16.67 0.55 -5.06
CA CYS A 147 17.83 -0.31 -5.29
C CYS A 147 18.50 -0.09 -6.65
N TYR A 148 17.75 0.37 -7.66
CA TYR A 148 18.28 0.75 -8.96
C TYR A 148 19.06 2.07 -8.90
N GLN A 149 18.50 3.12 -8.27
CA GLN A 149 19.14 4.44 -8.19
C GLN A 149 20.41 4.45 -7.34
N TYR A 150 20.49 3.57 -6.34
CA TYR A 150 21.66 3.41 -5.47
C TYR A 150 22.58 2.26 -5.91
N ASP A 151 22.47 1.80 -7.16
CA ASP A 151 23.29 0.76 -7.79
C ASP A 151 23.34 -0.62 -7.10
N MET A 152 22.55 -0.84 -6.04
CA MET A 152 22.50 -2.10 -5.29
C MET A 152 22.14 -3.31 -6.16
N LEU A 153 21.23 -3.15 -7.13
CA LEU A 153 20.86 -4.25 -8.02
C LEU A 153 22.06 -4.74 -8.84
N ALA A 154 22.90 -3.81 -9.31
CA ALA A 154 24.08 -4.13 -10.09
C ALA A 154 25.22 -4.66 -9.20
N GLU A 155 25.50 -3.98 -8.08
CA GLU A 155 26.68 -4.26 -7.27
C GLU A 155 26.48 -5.41 -6.28
N ALA A 156 25.38 -5.40 -5.53
CA ALA A 156 25.12 -6.40 -4.50
C ALA A 156 24.48 -7.67 -5.08
N LEU A 157 23.51 -7.52 -6.00
CA LEU A 157 22.74 -8.64 -6.55
C LEU A 157 23.21 -9.11 -7.93
N ARG A 158 24.16 -8.40 -8.56
CA ARG A 158 24.72 -8.72 -9.90
C ARG A 158 23.64 -8.89 -10.97
N VAL A 159 22.56 -8.13 -10.88
CA VAL A 159 21.44 -8.17 -11.84
C VAL A 159 21.86 -7.44 -13.12
N PRO A 160 21.75 -8.06 -14.31
CA PRO A 160 22.06 -7.37 -15.57
C PRO A 160 21.16 -6.17 -15.82
N HIS A 161 21.72 -5.09 -16.39
CA HIS A 161 20.99 -3.84 -16.65
C HIS A 161 19.69 -4.02 -17.46
N SER A 162 19.69 -4.92 -18.45
CA SER A 162 18.50 -5.24 -19.23
C SER A 162 17.36 -5.82 -18.36
N LEU A 163 17.70 -6.65 -17.39
CA LEU A 163 16.73 -7.23 -16.46
C LEU A 163 16.25 -6.19 -15.44
N GLN A 164 17.11 -5.26 -15.04
CA GLN A 164 16.73 -4.13 -14.17
C GLN A 164 15.67 -3.26 -14.84
N ILE A 165 15.90 -2.86 -16.10
CA ILE A 165 14.94 -2.08 -16.89
C ILE A 165 13.65 -2.86 -17.12
N LEU A 166 13.75 -4.14 -17.49
CA LEU A 166 12.55 -4.98 -17.69
C LEU A 166 11.71 -5.04 -16.41
N GLY A 167 12.36 -5.21 -15.25
CA GLY A 167 11.70 -5.16 -13.95
C GLY A 167 10.98 -3.84 -13.70
N ILE A 168 11.65 -2.71 -13.95
CA ILE A 168 11.04 -1.37 -13.85
C ILE A 168 9.81 -1.26 -14.75
N LEU A 169 9.90 -1.66 -16.02
CA LEU A 169 8.78 -1.55 -16.96
C LEU A 169 7.56 -2.38 -16.53
N VAL A 170 7.78 -3.62 -16.11
CA VAL A 170 6.70 -4.51 -15.65
C VAL A 170 6.07 -3.97 -14.37
N LEU A 171 6.87 -3.59 -13.38
CA LEU A 171 6.39 -3.05 -12.11
C LEU A 171 5.69 -1.69 -12.29
N ALA A 172 6.19 -0.83 -13.18
CA ALA A 172 5.58 0.45 -13.53
C ALA A 172 4.20 0.25 -14.19
N ALA A 173 4.05 -0.73 -15.09
CA ALA A 173 2.74 -1.08 -15.64
C ALA A 173 1.74 -1.48 -14.53
N GLY A 174 2.19 -2.26 -13.56
CA GLY A 174 1.41 -2.58 -12.36
C GLY A 174 1.03 -1.35 -11.53
N ARG A 175 1.96 -0.41 -11.33
CA ARG A 175 1.69 0.83 -10.58
C ARG A 175 0.70 1.74 -11.28
N VAL A 176 0.82 1.89 -12.61
CA VAL A 176 -0.12 2.67 -13.43
C VAL A 176 -1.53 2.08 -13.34
N LEU A 177 -1.65 0.75 -13.37
CA LEU A 177 -2.93 0.09 -13.16
C LEU A 177 -3.47 0.33 -11.74
N GLY A 178 -2.62 0.26 -10.72
CA GLY A 178 -2.98 0.60 -9.35
C GLY A 178 -3.48 2.04 -9.23
N LEU A 179 -2.80 2.98 -9.89
CA LEU A 179 -3.19 4.39 -9.94
C LEU A 179 -4.57 4.58 -10.57
N ALA A 180 -4.84 3.88 -11.68
CA ALA A 180 -6.15 3.91 -12.31
C ALA A 180 -7.25 3.42 -11.35
N VAL A 181 -7.00 2.33 -10.61
CA VAL A 181 -7.93 1.81 -9.60
C VAL A 181 -8.14 2.81 -8.46
N GLU A 182 -7.06 3.39 -7.92
CA GLU A 182 -7.10 4.42 -6.87
C GLU A 182 -7.96 5.63 -7.31
N MET A 183 -7.71 6.15 -8.51
CA MET A 183 -8.48 7.25 -9.08
C MET A 183 -9.96 6.89 -9.27
N TRP A 184 -10.25 5.67 -9.72
CA TRP A 184 -11.62 5.20 -9.83
C TRP A 184 -12.32 5.15 -8.47
N CYS A 185 -11.66 4.64 -7.42
CA CYS A 185 -12.20 4.62 -6.06
C CYS A 185 -12.51 6.03 -5.54
N ILE A 186 -11.58 6.97 -5.72
CA ILE A 186 -11.75 8.37 -5.32
C ILE A 186 -12.95 9.00 -6.05
N LEU A 187 -13.00 8.89 -7.37
CA LEU A 187 -14.10 9.45 -8.17
C LEU A 187 -15.46 8.82 -7.83
N THR A 188 -15.48 7.53 -7.52
CA THR A 188 -16.70 6.84 -7.10
C THR A 188 -17.19 7.37 -5.77
N HIS A 189 -16.29 7.59 -4.81
CA HIS A 189 -16.64 8.21 -3.53
C HIS A 189 -17.20 9.62 -3.71
N VAL A 190 -16.58 10.46 -4.54
CA VAL A 190 -17.08 11.82 -4.83
C VAL A 190 -18.48 11.77 -5.43
N LYS A 191 -18.74 10.87 -6.38
CA LYS A 191 -20.08 10.70 -6.96
C LYS A 191 -21.13 10.31 -5.91
N LEU A 192 -20.79 9.40 -5.00
CA LEU A 192 -21.70 8.99 -3.92
C LEU A 192 -22.04 10.16 -3.00
N LEU A 193 -21.06 10.99 -2.64
CA LEU A 193 -21.32 12.18 -1.82
C LEU A 193 -22.30 13.16 -2.51
N VAL A 194 -22.09 13.41 -3.81
CA VAL A 194 -22.98 14.31 -4.58
C VAL A 194 -24.39 13.74 -4.70
N LEU A 195 -24.54 12.44 -4.96
CA LEU A 195 -25.85 11.80 -5.08
C LEU A 195 -26.61 11.83 -3.75
N ASN A 196 -25.95 11.53 -2.63
CA ASN A 196 -26.56 11.57 -1.31
C ASN A 196 -27.06 12.99 -0.96
N GLU A 197 -26.29 14.03 -1.29
CA GLU A 197 -26.73 15.42 -1.10
C GLU A 197 -27.98 15.77 -1.95
N GLU A 198 -28.11 15.21 -3.15
CA GLU A 198 -29.29 15.41 -3.99
C GLU A 198 -30.53 14.68 -3.46
N GLU A 199 -30.35 13.54 -2.80
CA GLU A 199 -31.43 12.80 -2.12
C GLU A 199 -31.88 13.54 -0.86
N GLU A 200 -30.96 13.97 0.00
CA GLU A 200 -31.28 14.73 1.22
C GLU A 200 -31.98 16.07 0.93
N LYS A 201 -31.74 16.69 -0.24
CA LYS A 201 -32.43 17.92 -0.65
C LYS A 201 -33.84 17.68 -1.24
N LYS A 202 -34.21 16.44 -1.52
CA LYS A 202 -35.53 16.07 -2.06
C LYS A 202 -36.52 15.67 -0.96
N ASP A 203 -36.04 15.36 0.25
CA ASP A 203 -36.82 15.07 1.45
C ASP A 203 -37.10 16.34 2.28
#